data_AF-A0A537GX94-F1
#
_entry.id   AF-A0A537GX94-F1
#
_cell.length_a   1.000
_cell.length_b   1.000
_cell.length_c   1.000
_cell.angle_alpha   90.00
_cell.angle_beta   90.00
_cell.angle_gamma   90.00
#
_symmetry.space_group_name_H-M   'P 1'
#
loop_
_entity.id
_entity.type
_entity.pdbx_description
1 polymer ?
#
loop_
_entity_poly.entity_id
_entity_poly.type
_entity_poly.pdbx_seq_one_letter_code
_entity_poly.pdbx_strand_id
1 'polypeptide(L)'
;MLESSIAETSATKDTKKEKPANPMFKATMNDARLFRNLIGAISSLIEEADFNASPDGIKLRSMDPSHIAMVDFEWPKTAFDTYECTAPTKLRLSVSNLLKLLKRTKSDES
;
A
#
# COMPACT_ATOMS: atom_id res chain seq x y z
N MET A 1 27.02 42.73 40.50
CA MET A 1 25.83 41.92 40.17
C MET A 1 25.72 41.87 38.66
N LEU A 2 26.13 40.73 38.11
CA LEU A 2 25.77 40.13 36.82
C LEU A 2 25.95 40.96 35.53
N GLU A 3 26.98 40.54 34.79
CA GLU A 3 27.22 40.79 33.37
C GLU A 3 26.13 40.18 32.46
N SER A 4 25.95 40.76 31.27
CA SER A 4 25.59 40.09 30.01
C SER A 4 25.59 41.16 28.91
N SER A 5 26.68 41.35 28.15
CA SER A 5 27.22 40.49 27.08
C SER A 5 26.28 40.33 25.87
N ILE A 6 26.58 41.14 24.86
CA ILE A 6 26.71 40.86 23.41
C ILE A 6 25.56 40.13 22.67
N ALA A 7 25.20 40.77 21.56
CA ALA A 7 24.25 40.43 20.51
C ALA A 7 24.23 38.96 20.02
N GLU A 8 23.06 38.50 19.61
CA GLU A 8 22.90 37.58 18.48
C GLU A 8 21.54 37.76 17.80
N THR A 9 21.61 38.00 16.49
CA THR A 9 20.48 38.03 15.56
C THR A 9 19.85 36.65 15.48
N SER A 10 18.54 36.53 15.73
CA SER A 10 17.77 35.34 15.34
C SER A 10 16.62 35.76 14.45
N ALA A 11 16.81 35.50 13.16
CA ALA A 11 15.80 35.57 12.12
C ALA A 11 14.48 34.92 12.56
N THR A 12 13.39 35.60 12.25
CA THR A 12 12.03 35.10 12.34
C THR A 12 11.95 33.78 11.57
N LYS A 13 11.93 32.67 12.31
CA LYS A 13 11.84 31.32 11.75
C LYS A 13 10.42 31.14 11.26
N ASP A 14 10.20 31.34 9.96
CA ASP A 14 9.01 30.89 9.25
C ASP A 14 8.73 29.45 9.66
N THR A 15 7.68 29.25 10.46
CA THR A 15 7.13 27.93 10.76
C THR A 15 6.50 27.42 9.47
N LYS A 16 7.35 26.87 8.59
CA LYS A 16 6.92 26.05 7.47
C LYS A 16 6.24 24.84 8.10
N LYS A 17 4.90 24.89 8.21
CA LYS A 17 4.08 23.73 8.53
C LYS A 17 4.51 22.62 7.57
N GLU A 18 5.28 21.65 8.05
CA GLU A 18 5.55 20.44 7.28
C GLU A 18 4.19 19.85 6.93
N LYS A 19 3.89 19.85 5.63
CA LYS A 19 2.75 19.14 5.07
C LYS A 19 2.84 17.72 5.64
N PRO A 20 1.79 17.19 6.32
CA PRO A 20 1.86 15.83 6.83
C PRO A 20 2.21 14.94 5.65
N ALA A 21 3.32 14.21 5.75
CA ALA A 21 3.71 13.25 4.73
C ALA A 21 2.55 12.26 4.63
N ASN A 22 1.77 12.36 3.54
CA ASN A 22 0.71 11.39 3.30
C ASN A 22 1.38 10.01 3.34
N PRO A 23 0.83 9.05 4.10
CA PRO A 23 1.39 7.71 4.12
C PRO A 23 1.48 7.21 2.69
N MET A 24 2.70 6.93 2.24
CA MET A 24 2.98 6.60 0.86
C MET A 24 3.08 5.07 0.75
N PHE A 25 2.18 4.51 -0.05
CA PHE A 25 2.23 3.12 -0.46
C PHE A 25 2.51 3.07 -1.96
N LYS A 26 3.59 2.37 -2.34
CA LYS A 26 3.97 2.14 -3.74
C LYS A 26 4.53 0.74 -3.86
N ALA A 27 4.02 -0.02 -4.82
CA ALA A 27 4.52 -1.34 -5.15
C ALA A 27 4.60 -1.48 -6.68
N THR A 28 5.68 -2.07 -7.17
CA THR A 28 5.91 -2.34 -8.60
C THR A 28 6.36 -3.79 -8.76
N MET A 29 5.88 -4.47 -9.79
CA MET A 29 6.22 -5.86 -10.08
C MET A 29 6.31 -6.09 -11.58
N ASN A 30 7.22 -6.96 -12.00
CA ASN A 30 7.45 -7.23 -13.40
C ASN A 30 6.43 -8.21 -14.02
N ASP A 31 5.72 -8.99 -13.19
CA ASP A 31 4.77 -10.02 -13.65
C ASP A 31 3.32 -9.65 -13.34
N ALA A 32 2.73 -8.81 -14.21
CA ALA A 32 1.31 -8.48 -14.15
C ALA A 32 0.39 -9.69 -14.38
N ARG A 33 0.86 -10.75 -15.08
CA ARG A 33 0.06 -11.97 -15.30
C ARG A 33 -0.10 -12.75 -14.01
N LEU A 34 0.95 -12.88 -13.21
CA LEU A 34 0.89 -13.49 -11.89
C LEU A 34 -0.17 -12.79 -11.02
N PHE A 35 -0.13 -11.45 -10.96
CA PHE A 35 -1.10 -10.70 -10.17
C PHE A 35 -2.54 -10.90 -10.65
N ARG A 36 -2.76 -10.82 -11.96
CA ARG A 36 -4.08 -11.04 -12.56
C ARG A 36 -4.62 -12.44 -12.26
N ASN A 37 -3.78 -13.47 -12.33
CA ASN A 37 -4.18 -14.85 -12.04
C ASN A 37 -4.57 -15.02 -10.57
N LEU A 38 -3.78 -14.43 -9.65
CA LEU A 38 -4.08 -14.40 -8.21
C LEU A 38 -5.41 -13.72 -7.92
N ILE A 39 -5.62 -12.50 -8.43
CA ILE A 39 -6.89 -11.78 -8.27
C ILE A 39 -8.05 -12.55 -8.91
N GLY A 40 -7.80 -13.24 -10.03
CA GLY A 40 -8.77 -14.15 -10.65
C GLY A 40 -9.23 -15.26 -9.70
N ALA A 41 -8.29 -15.93 -9.03
CA ALA A 41 -8.61 -16.98 -8.05
C ALA A 41 -9.35 -16.42 -6.82
N ILE A 42 -8.98 -15.24 -6.33
CA ILE A 42 -9.68 -14.60 -5.20
C ILE A 42 -11.11 -14.21 -5.60
N SER A 43 -11.31 -13.75 -6.84
CA SER A 43 -12.61 -13.28 -7.33
C SER A 43 -13.70 -14.37 -7.39
N SER A 44 -13.33 -15.66 -7.38
CA SER A 44 -14.32 -16.75 -7.31
C SER A 44 -14.86 -17.01 -5.90
N LEU A 45 -14.23 -16.43 -4.87
CA LEU A 45 -14.58 -16.64 -3.46
C LEU A 45 -15.17 -15.38 -2.81
N ILE A 46 -14.66 -14.19 -3.14
CA ILE A 46 -15.04 -12.94 -2.48
C ILE A 46 -15.22 -11.77 -3.47
N GLU A 47 -16.18 -10.87 -3.20
CA GLU A 47 -16.47 -9.70 -4.05
C GLU A 47 -15.65 -8.46 -3.67
N GLU A 48 -15.46 -8.23 -2.38
CA GLU A 48 -14.68 -7.15 -1.80
C GLU A 48 -13.60 -7.71 -0.88
N ALA A 49 -12.44 -7.05 -0.85
CA ALA A 49 -11.36 -7.44 0.02
C ALA A 49 -10.58 -6.24 0.55
N ASP A 50 -10.11 -6.36 1.79
CA ASP A 50 -9.18 -5.42 2.41
C ASP A 50 -7.75 -5.92 2.16
N PHE A 51 -7.03 -5.28 1.23
CA PHE A 51 -5.59 -5.47 1.08
C PHE A 51 -4.87 -4.64 2.13
N ASN A 52 -4.26 -5.30 3.10
CA ASN A 52 -3.51 -4.66 4.19
C ASN A 52 -2.04 -4.61 3.82
N ALA A 53 -1.58 -3.46 3.35
CA ALA A 53 -0.18 -3.20 3.10
C ALA A 53 0.53 -2.78 4.40
N SER A 54 1.68 -3.38 4.64
CA SER A 54 2.56 -3.11 5.78
C SER A 54 4.01 -3.00 5.30
N PRO A 55 4.97 -2.57 6.13
CA PRO A 55 6.39 -2.58 5.75
C PRO A 55 6.94 -3.97 5.34
N ASP A 56 6.26 -5.05 5.73
CA ASP A 56 6.69 -6.44 5.45
C ASP A 56 6.08 -7.02 4.15
N GLY A 57 4.99 -6.41 3.67
CA GLY A 57 4.27 -6.87 2.48
C GLY A 57 2.76 -6.64 2.58
N ILE A 58 2.03 -7.30 1.68
CA ILE A 58 0.57 -7.20 1.56
C ILE A 58 -0.08 -8.47 2.09
N LYS A 59 -1.11 -8.33 2.92
CA LYS A 59 -1.92 -9.44 3.42
C LYS A 59 -3.40 -9.20 3.14
N LEU A 60 -4.11 -10.28 2.81
CA LEU A 60 -5.55 -10.30 2.65
C LEU A 60 -6.08 -11.56 3.31
N ARG A 61 -6.98 -11.39 4.26
CA ARG A 61 -7.71 -12.49 4.87
C ARG A 61 -9.20 -12.16 4.84
N SER A 62 -9.98 -12.99 4.16
CA SER A 62 -11.42 -12.78 4.03
C SER A 62 -12.16 -14.09 3.90
N MET A 63 -13.34 -14.16 4.51
CA MET A 63 -14.26 -15.29 4.39
C MET A 63 -15.10 -15.11 3.12
N ASP A 64 -15.46 -16.23 2.49
CA ASP A 64 -16.50 -16.23 1.47
C ASP A 64 -17.88 -15.93 2.08
N PRO A 65 -18.90 -15.53 1.29
CA PRO A 65 -20.22 -15.18 1.81
C PRO A 65 -20.88 -16.29 2.65
N SER A 66 -20.61 -17.56 2.33
CA SER A 66 -21.17 -18.70 3.09
C SER A 66 -20.45 -18.98 4.41
N HIS A 67 -19.30 -18.34 4.64
CA HIS A 67 -18.42 -18.54 5.79
C HIS A 67 -17.89 -19.98 5.92
N ILE A 68 -17.73 -20.69 4.80
CA ILE A 68 -17.22 -22.07 4.75
C ILE A 68 -15.74 -22.08 4.35
N ALA A 69 -15.32 -21.16 3.49
CA ALA A 69 -13.98 -21.05 2.96
C ALA A 69 -13.36 -19.68 3.31
N MET A 70 -12.05 -19.69 3.55
CA MET A 70 -11.28 -18.49 3.83
C MET A 70 -10.19 -18.33 2.79
N VAL A 71 -10.11 -17.14 2.20
CA VAL A 71 -8.92 -16.71 1.45
C VAL A 71 -7.91 -16.22 2.47
N ASP A 72 -6.74 -16.86 2.51
CA ASP A 72 -5.58 -16.40 3.26
C ASP A 72 -4.44 -16.15 2.29
N PHE A 73 -4.16 -14.87 2.05
CA PHE A 73 -3.23 -14.41 1.03
C PHE A 73 -2.14 -13.56 1.68
N GLU A 74 -0.89 -13.90 1.39
CA GLU A 74 0.29 -13.17 1.83
C GLU A 74 1.25 -12.97 0.67
N TRP A 75 1.65 -11.72 0.46
CA TRP A 75 2.62 -11.33 -0.55
C TRP A 75 3.76 -10.56 0.12
N PRO A 76 4.92 -11.20 0.35
CA PRO A 76 6.05 -10.55 1.00
C PRO A 76 6.63 -9.43 0.12
N LYS A 77 7.18 -8.39 0.75
CA LYS A 77 7.83 -7.26 0.04
C LYS A 77 8.91 -7.70 -0.94
N THR A 78 9.56 -8.83 -0.70
CA THR A 78 10.65 -9.38 -1.53
C THR A 78 10.19 -9.90 -2.88
N ALA A 79 8.88 -10.05 -3.09
CA ALA A 79 8.30 -10.49 -4.35
C ALA A 79 7.88 -9.32 -5.27
N PHE A 80 8.17 -8.09 -4.87
CA PHE A 80 8.01 -6.88 -5.67
C PHE A 80 9.38 -6.33 -6.07
N ASP A 81 9.50 -5.72 -7.24
CA ASP A 81 10.74 -5.06 -7.67
C ASP A 81 11.00 -3.78 -6.88
N THR A 82 9.93 -3.09 -6.51
CA THR A 82 9.97 -1.93 -5.62
C THR A 82 8.79 -2.01 -4.67
N TYR A 83 9.04 -1.82 -3.39
CA TYR A 83 8.00 -1.82 -2.37
C TYR A 83 8.32 -0.76 -1.30
N GLU A 84 7.46 0.25 -1.21
CA GLU A 84 7.53 1.33 -0.24
C GLU A 84 6.19 1.38 0.49
N CYS A 85 6.24 1.27 1.81
CA CYS A 85 5.06 1.38 2.67
C CYS A 85 5.47 2.04 3.98
N THR A 86 5.24 3.34 4.10
CA THR A 86 5.71 4.14 5.25
C THR A 86 4.84 3.93 6.49
N ALA A 87 3.58 3.53 6.31
CA ALA A 87 2.64 3.23 7.38
C ALA A 87 1.66 2.14 6.95
N PRO A 88 1.12 1.34 7.90
CA PRO A 88 0.07 0.37 7.60
C PRO A 88 -1.08 1.02 6.83
N THR A 89 -1.34 0.54 5.63
CA THR A 89 -2.32 1.10 4.71
C THR A 89 -3.33 0.02 4.35
N LYS A 90 -4.61 0.29 4.62
CA LYS A 90 -5.71 -0.60 4.26
C LYS A 90 -6.35 -0.10 2.96
N LEU A 91 -6.36 -0.96 1.94
CA LEU A 91 -6.98 -0.72 0.64
C LEU A 91 -8.18 -1.64 0.48
N ARG A 92 -9.38 -1.12 0.71
CA ARG A 92 -10.63 -1.86 0.43
C ARG A 92 -10.98 -1.73 -1.04
N LEU A 93 -10.98 -2.84 -1.76
CA LEU A 93 -11.19 -2.87 -3.21
C LEU A 93 -12.28 -3.89 -3.57
N SER A 94 -13.07 -3.54 -4.58
CA SER A 94 -13.88 -4.52 -5.30
C SER A 94 -12.96 -5.37 -6.17
N VAL A 95 -12.90 -6.67 -5.86
CA VAL A 95 -12.01 -7.63 -6.54
C VAL A 95 -12.41 -7.79 -8.01
N SER A 96 -13.71 -7.78 -8.30
CA SER A 96 -14.22 -7.88 -9.67
C SER A 96 -13.85 -6.66 -10.53
N ASN A 97 -13.89 -5.46 -9.95
CA ASN A 97 -13.48 -4.24 -10.66
C ASN A 97 -11.96 -4.17 -10.84
N LEU A 98 -11.18 -4.56 -9.83
CA LEU A 98 -9.73 -4.69 -9.94
C LEU A 98 -9.36 -5.65 -11.08
N LEU A 99 -9.99 -6.82 -11.15
CA LEU A 99 -9.74 -7.79 -12.20
C LEU A 99 -10.07 -7.24 -13.60
N LYS A 100 -11.15 -6.47 -13.74
CA LYS A 100 -11.50 -5.80 -15.02
C LYS A 100 -10.43 -4.79 -15.44
N LEU A 101 -9.84 -4.06 -14.50
CA LEU A 101 -8.74 -3.13 -14.78
C LEU A 101 -7.49 -3.90 -15.22
N LEU A 102 -7.11 -4.95 -14.49
CA LEU A 102 -5.95 -5.80 -14.81
C LEU A 102 -6.09 -6.54 -16.16
N LYS A 103 -7.31 -6.76 -16.65
CA LYS A 103 -7.54 -7.33 -17.99
C LYS A 103 -7.09 -6.40 -19.13
N ARG A 104 -6.97 -5.10 -18.88
CA ARG A 104 -6.54 -4.10 -19.87
C ARG A 104 -5.02 -3.95 -19.95
N THR A 105 -4.31 -4.39 -18.92
CA THR A 105 -2.85 -4.38 -18.86
C THR A 105 -2.27 -5.40 -19.83
N LYS A 106 -1.21 -5.02 -20.56
CA LYS A 106 -0.52 -5.94 -21.45
C LYS A 106 0.31 -6.95 -20.65
N SER A 107 0.69 -8.01 -21.32
CA SER A 107 1.37 -9.16 -20.71
C SER A 107 2.85 -8.92 -20.38
N ASP A 108 3.38 -7.77 -20.80
CA ASP A 108 4.76 -7.29 -20.71
C ASP A 108 4.85 -5.92 -19.99
N GLU A 109 3.80 -5.52 -19.29
CA GLU A 109 3.70 -4.21 -18.63
C GLU A 109 3.93 -4.35 -17.12
N SER A 110 4.75 -3.46 -16.57
CA SER A 110 5.27 -3.44 -15.19
C SER A 110 4.76 -2.25 -14.38
#